data_AF-A0A1M5YFS7-F1
#
_entry.id   AF-A0A1M5YFS7-F1
#
_cell.length_a   1.000
_cell.length_b   1.000
_cell.length_c   1.000
_cell.angle_alpha   90.00
_cell.angle_beta   90.00
_cell.angle_gamma   90.00
#
_symmetry.space_group_name_H-M   'P 1'
#
loop_
_entity.id
_entity.type
_entity.pdbx_description
1 polymer ?
#
loop_
_entity_poly.entity_id
_entity_poly.type
_entity_poly.pdbx_seq_one_letter_code
_entity_poly.pdbx_strand_id
1 'polypeptide(L)' 'METSKRAVKCGVEDCQYNKSNLCQASNLVINPMGDNVVETNAGTQCDTFKSQSAT' A
#
# COMPACT_ATOMS: atom_id res chain seq x y z
N MET A 1 -24.91 -1.72 -5.93
CA MET A 1 -23.76 -0.88 -6.34
C MET A 1 -22.51 -1.65 -5.97
N GLU A 2 -21.92 -2.37 -6.92
CA GLU A 2 -20.65 -3.07 -6.71
C GLU A 2 -19.55 -2.02 -6.70
N THR A 3 -19.22 -1.51 -5.51
CA THR A 3 -17.98 -0.78 -5.33
C THR A 3 -16.87 -1.77 -5.67
N SER A 4 -16.08 -1.52 -6.72
CA SER A 4 -14.91 -2.34 -7.01
C SER A 4 -14.02 -2.31 -5.77
N LYS A 5 -14.14 -3.33 -4.93
CA LYS A 5 -13.48 -3.42 -3.64
C LYS A 5 -11.99 -3.55 -3.95
N ARG A 6 -11.27 -2.43 -3.95
CA ARG A 6 -9.82 -2.38 -4.20
C ARG A 6 -9.12 -3.04 -3.02
N ALA A 7 -9.06 -4.36 -3.06
CA ALA A 7 -8.33 -5.16 -2.11
C ALA A 7 -6.87 -5.20 -2.56
N VAL A 8 -5.97 -4.81 -1.67
CA VAL A 8 -4.53 -4.87 -1.92
C VAL A 8 -3.97 -6.03 -1.10
N LYS A 9 -3.03 -6.79 -1.68
CA LYS A 9 -2.34 -7.84 -0.93
C LYS A 9 -1.59 -7.21 0.23
N CYS A 10 -1.71 -7.81 1.42
CA CYS A 10 -1.17 -7.27 2.66
C CYS A 10 -0.40 -8.36 3.39
N GLY A 11 0.92 -8.18 3.49
CA GLY A 11 1.80 -9.09 4.24
C GLY A 11 2.02 -8.68 5.70
N VAL A 12 1.47 -7.52 6.11
CA VAL A 12 1.64 -7.00 7.48
C VAL A 12 0.63 -7.70 8.39
N GLU A 13 1.10 -8.66 9.18
CA GLU A 13 0.26 -9.48 10.07
C GLU A 13 -0.44 -8.65 11.15
N ASP A 14 0.23 -7.62 11.69
CA ASP A 14 -0.33 -6.72 12.71
C ASP A 14 -1.21 -5.59 12.14
N CYS A 15 -1.50 -5.59 10.84
CA CYS A 15 -2.36 -4.58 10.24
C CYS A 15 -3.83 -4.89 10.55
N GLN A 16 -4.53 -3.98 11.23
CA GLN A 16 -5.97 -4.13 11.54
C GLN A 16 -6.86 -4.33 10.30
N TYR A 17 -6.39 -3.90 9.12
CA TYR A 17 -7.11 -4.05 7.87
C TYR A 17 -6.77 -5.34 7.13
N ASN A 18 -5.74 -6.07 7.55
CA ASN A 18 -5.35 -7.34 6.97
C ASN A 18 -6.38 -8.41 7.35
N LYS A 19 -7.27 -8.72 6.40
CA LYS A 19 -8.24 -9.82 6.51
C LYS A 19 -7.90 -10.83 5.43
N SER A 20 -7.36 -11.97 5.84
CA SER A 20 -6.97 -13.05 4.92
C SER A 20 -5.95 -12.61 3.86
N ASN A 21 -4.88 -11.93 4.28
CA ASN A 21 -3.81 -11.39 3.40
C ASN A 21 -4.27 -10.30 2.44
N LEU A 22 -5.40 -9.64 2.74
CA LEU A 22 -5.96 -8.55 1.95
C LEU A 22 -6.30 -7.36 2.85
N CYS A 23 -5.74 -6.19 2.52
CA CYS A 23 -6.06 -4.93 3.16
C CYS A 23 -7.15 -4.20 2.37
N GLN A 24 -8.22 -3.80 3.07
CA GLN A 24 -9.34 -3.05 2.51
C GLN A 24 -9.59 -1.81 3.36
N ALA A 25 -9.42 -0.65 2.74
CA ALA A 25 -9.73 0.65 3.30
C ALA A 25 -10.48 1.47 2.25
N SER A 26 -11.33 2.41 2.70
CA SER A 26 -12.06 3.31 1.79
C SER A 26 -11.10 4.17 0.97
N ASN A 27 -9.97 4.55 1.55
CA ASN A 27 -8.86 5.25 0.89
C ASN A 27 -7.54 4.58 1.28
N LEU A 28 -6.67 4.33 0.30
CA LEU A 28 -5.29 3.90 0.53
C LEU A 28 -4.40 5.15 0.58
N VAL A 29 -3.75 5.36 1.72
CA VAL A 29 -2.74 6.41 1.88
C VAL A 29 -1.40 5.71 2.04
N ILE A 30 -0.48 5.99 1.10
CA ILE A 30 0.91 5.52 1.17
C ILE A 30 1.75 6.76 1.39
N ASN A 31 2.38 6.84 2.57
CA ASN A 31 3.27 7.93 2.93
C ASN A 31 4.72 7.45 2.85
N PRO A 32 5.67 8.33 2.50
CA PRO A 32 7.07 8.05 2.75
C PRO A 32 7.32 7.76 4.23
N MET A 33 8.14 6.75 4.51
CA MET A 33 8.77 6.49 5.80
C MET A 33 10.23 6.94 5.75
N GLY A 34 10.68 7.65 6.78
CA GLY A 34 12.08 8.04 6.93
C GLY A 34 12.45 9.35 6.23
N ASP A 35 13.33 9.29 5.25
CA ASP A 35 14.02 10.41 4.60
C ASP A 35 13.18 11.16 3.53
N ASN A 36 11.88 10.84 3.43
CA ASN A 36 10.95 11.34 2.40
C ASN A 36 11.23 10.85 0.96
N VAL A 37 12.08 9.84 0.77
CA VAL A 37 12.34 9.28 -0.56
C VAL A 37 11.35 8.15 -0.86
N VAL A 38 10.28 8.46 -1.60
CA VAL A 38 9.24 7.50 -2.01
C VAL A 38 9.62 6.61 -3.19
N GLU A 39 10.82 6.76 -3.76
CA GLU A 39 11.22 6.02 -4.97
C GLU A 39 11.53 4.54 -4.73
N THR A 40 11.60 4.10 -3.47
CA THR A 40 11.95 2.73 -3.11
C THR A 40 10.86 2.04 -2.31
N ASN A 41 10.84 0.71 -2.37
CA ASN A 41 9.99 -0.13 -1.50
C ASN A 41 10.27 0.16 -0.01
N ALA A 42 11.52 0.45 0.34
CA ALA A 42 11.88 0.83 1.71
C ALA A 42 11.23 2.16 2.13
N GLY A 43 11.18 3.12 1.21
CA GLY A 43 10.57 4.42 1.43
C GLY A 43 9.05 4.39 1.56
N THR A 44 8.35 3.44 0.92
CA THR A 44 6.88 3.38 0.93
C THR A 44 6.30 2.22 1.75
N GLN A 45 7.14 1.25 2.11
CA GLN A 45 6.75 -0.03 2.73
C GLN A 45 5.68 -0.79 1.94
N CYS A 46 5.62 -0.55 0.64
CA CYS A 46 4.67 -1.17 -0.27
C CYS A 46 5.46 -1.85 -1.38
N ASP A 47 5.58 -3.18 -1.32
CA ASP A 47 6.38 -3.95 -2.28
C ASP A 47 5.89 -3.83 -3.73
N THR A 48 4.61 -3.51 -3.90
CA THR A 48 3.99 -3.31 -5.21
C THR A 48 3.94 -1.84 -5.63
N PHE A 49 4.54 -0.93 -4.86
CA PHE A 49 4.61 0.46 -5.24
C PHE A 49 5.38 0.61 -6.55
N LYS A 50 4.82 1.40 -7.46
CA LYS A 50 5.48 1.82 -8.69
C LYS A 50 5.35 3.33 -8.77
N SER A 51 6.47 4.03 -8.84
CA SER A 51 6.45 5.47 -9.07
C SER A 51 5.78 5.73 -10.42
N GLN A 52 4.97 6.79 -10.51
CA GLN A 52 4.32 7.17 -11.76
C GLN A 52 5.27 7.90 -12.72
N SER A 53 6.57 7.95 -12.40
CA SER A 53 7.58 8.70 -13.11
C SER A 53 8.93 7.99 -12.96
N ALA A 54 9.24 7.09 -13.87
CA ALA A 54 10.61 6.77 -14.25
C ALA A 54 10.61 6.70 -15.78
N THR A 55 10.88 7.85 -16.41
CA THR A 55 11.48 7.92 -17.75
C THR A 55 12.97 7.75 -17.57
#